data_AF-A0A160DTU2-F1
#
_entry.id   AF-A0A160DTU2-F1
#
_cell.length_a   1.000
_cell.length_b   1.000
_cell.length_c   1.000
_cell.angle_alpha   90.00
_cell.angle_beta   90.00
_cell.angle_gamma   90.00
#
_symmetry.space_group_name_H-M   'P 1'
#
loop_
_entity.id
_entity.type
_entity.pdbx_description
1 polymer ?
#
loop_
_entity_poly.entity_id
_entity_poly.type
_entity_poly.pdbx_seq_one_letter_code
_entity_poly.pdbx_strand_id
1 'polypeptide(L)'
;MPRALVAAVAVLVAAGAQAGVGNGAILIDGGSLYLPATLAGVDVTVATGSLAGNGTVLGDVVLGAAGRLAPGPTAGAGTITARELRWAPDGSVRHRLGANDGDSDHTDLTGNLVRTGTGTYHFAFGDGAVLPTVGTTYTLVSFAGQVGFNVADFSYSYDGAAPGLGGQFSLTDTALLFHVTSLPVSLQSFGID
;
A
#
# COMPACT_ATOMS: atom_id res chain seq x y z
N MET A 1 12.12 -5.39 -36.52
CA MET A 1 12.40 -6.43 -35.51
C MET A 1 11.29 -6.38 -34.47
N PRO A 2 10.41 -7.40 -34.39
CA PRO A 2 9.33 -7.40 -33.40
C PRO A 2 9.94 -7.68 -32.03
N ARG A 3 9.70 -6.77 -31.06
CA ARG A 3 10.08 -6.96 -29.66
C ARG A 3 9.28 -8.12 -29.09
N ALA A 4 9.98 -9.14 -28.59
CA ALA A 4 9.36 -10.23 -27.86
C ALA A 4 8.62 -9.67 -26.64
N LEU A 5 7.30 -9.82 -26.62
CA LEU A 5 6.47 -9.57 -25.46
C LEU A 5 6.77 -10.69 -24.46
N VAL A 6 7.59 -10.41 -23.45
CA VAL A 6 7.78 -11.35 -22.33
C VAL A 6 6.46 -11.39 -21.57
N ALA A 7 5.71 -12.47 -21.77
CA ALA A 7 4.51 -12.75 -21.00
C ALA A 7 4.92 -13.06 -19.55
N ALA A 8 4.90 -12.04 -18.69
CA ALA A 8 4.92 -12.26 -17.26
C ALA A 8 3.65 -13.05 -16.90
N VAL A 9 3.81 -14.25 -16.36
CA VAL A 9 2.70 -15.04 -15.83
C VAL A 9 2.24 -14.35 -14.54
N ALA A 10 1.35 -13.38 -14.68
CA ALA A 10 0.55 -12.89 -13.57
C ALA A 10 -0.48 -13.98 -13.24
N VAL A 11 -0.45 -14.50 -12.02
CA VAL A 11 -1.50 -15.41 -11.55
C VAL A 11 -2.74 -14.57 -11.29
N LEU A 12 -3.65 -14.59 -12.26
CA LEU A 12 -4.96 -13.95 -12.15
C LEU A 12 -5.84 -14.78 -11.20
N VAL A 13 -5.91 -14.38 -9.92
CA VAL A 13 -6.91 -14.92 -8.99
C VAL A 13 -8.21 -14.12 -9.18
N ALA A 14 -8.91 -14.38 -10.29
CA ALA A 14 -10.11 -13.62 -10.66
C ALA A 14 -11.35 -14.09 -9.89
N ALA A 15 -11.88 -13.18 -9.07
CA ALA A 15 -13.30 -12.85 -9.11
C ALA A 15 -13.42 -11.34 -9.44
N GLY A 16 -13.15 -10.95 -10.70
CA GLY A 16 -13.47 -9.59 -11.19
C GLY A 16 -12.36 -8.80 -11.89
N ALA A 17 -11.09 -9.21 -11.85
CA ALA A 17 -10.03 -8.50 -12.57
C ALA A 17 -10.16 -8.75 -14.09
N GLN A 18 -10.59 -7.72 -14.84
CA GLN A 18 -10.64 -7.75 -16.30
C GLN A 18 -9.33 -7.19 -16.88
N ALA A 19 -8.41 -8.08 -17.28
CA ALA A 19 -7.28 -7.67 -18.10
C ALA A 19 -7.76 -7.32 -19.52
N GLY A 20 -8.30 -6.11 -19.69
CA GLY A 20 -8.59 -5.56 -21.00
C GLY A 20 -7.30 -5.09 -21.66
N VAL A 21 -6.80 -5.82 -22.66
CA VAL A 21 -5.70 -5.36 -23.52
C VAL A 21 -6.21 -4.31 -24.51
N GLY A 22 -6.43 -3.10 -24.01
CA GLY A 22 -6.67 -1.90 -24.81
C GLY A 22 -5.71 -0.80 -24.38
N ASN A 23 -4.76 -0.44 -25.24
CA ASN A 23 -3.79 0.66 -25.05
C ASN A 23 -2.87 0.56 -23.81
N GLY A 24 -2.23 -0.59 -23.56
CA GLY A 24 -1.08 -0.66 -22.65
C GLY A 24 -1.39 -0.35 -21.18
N ALA A 25 -2.64 -0.50 -20.75
CA ALA A 25 -3.02 -0.38 -19.34
C ALA A 25 -3.77 -1.62 -18.85
N ILE A 26 -3.55 -2.00 -17.60
CA ILE A 26 -4.35 -3.02 -16.90
C ILE A 26 -5.42 -2.32 -16.07
N LEU A 27 -6.67 -2.76 -16.17
CA LEU A 27 -7.76 -2.29 -15.32
C LEU A 27 -8.15 -3.36 -14.29
N ILE A 28 -8.24 -2.97 -13.02
CA ILE A 28 -8.72 -3.80 -11.92
C ILE A 28 -10.01 -3.17 -11.40
N ASP A 29 -11.13 -3.59 -11.97
CA ASP A 29 -12.50 -3.13 -11.63
C ASP A 29 -13.28 -4.19 -10.84
N GLY A 30 -12.58 -4.81 -9.89
CA GLY A 30 -13.08 -5.87 -9.03
C GLY A 30 -12.02 -6.93 -8.74
N GLY A 31 -12.25 -7.73 -7.70
CA GLY A 31 -11.34 -8.82 -7.30
C GLY A 31 -9.95 -8.33 -6.89
N SER A 32 -8.96 -9.20 -6.99
CA SER A 32 -7.56 -8.89 -6.68
C SER A 32 -6.63 -9.39 -7.76
N LEU A 33 -5.70 -8.55 -8.21
CA LEU A 33 -4.55 -8.95 -9.00
C LEU A 33 -3.36 -9.12 -8.05
N TYR A 34 -2.86 -10.35 -7.93
CA TYR A 34 -1.62 -10.61 -7.20
C TYR A 34 -0.43 -10.52 -8.16
N LEU A 35 0.51 -9.65 -7.84
CA LEU A 35 1.71 -9.37 -8.62
C LEU A 35 2.95 -9.92 -7.89
N PRO A 36 3.43 -11.14 -8.24
CA PRO A 36 4.63 -11.73 -7.64
C PRO A 36 5.93 -11.30 -8.32
N ALA A 37 5.85 -10.63 -9.46
CA ALA A 37 6.96 -10.41 -10.37
C ALA A 37 6.86 -9.03 -11.03
N THR A 38 7.75 -8.74 -11.99
CA THR A 38 7.73 -7.49 -12.72
C THR A 38 6.66 -7.48 -13.81
N LEU A 39 5.88 -6.41 -13.84
CA LEU A 39 4.99 -6.02 -14.91
C LEU A 39 5.62 -4.86 -15.70
N ALA A 40 6.04 -5.15 -16.94
CA ALA A 40 6.77 -4.19 -17.77
C ALA A 40 5.86 -3.56 -18.84
N GLY A 41 6.07 -2.26 -19.08
CA GLY A 41 5.51 -1.57 -20.25
C GLY A 41 3.99 -1.36 -20.22
N VAL A 42 3.37 -1.40 -19.03
CA VAL A 42 1.95 -1.09 -18.84
C VAL A 42 1.73 -0.27 -17.57
N ASP A 43 0.75 0.62 -17.63
CA ASP A 43 0.20 1.30 -16.46
C ASP A 43 -0.89 0.41 -15.82
N VAL A 44 -1.17 0.59 -14.54
CA VAL A 44 -2.20 -0.17 -13.81
C VAL A 44 -3.20 0.79 -13.19
N THR A 45 -4.47 0.66 -13.57
CA THR A 45 -5.58 1.36 -12.95
C THR A 45 -6.34 0.43 -12.02
N VAL A 46 -6.39 0.75 -10.73
CA VAL A 46 -7.16 0.04 -9.71
C VAL A 46 -8.43 0.83 -9.44
N ALA A 47 -9.51 0.54 -10.16
CA ALA A 47 -10.76 1.30 -10.05
C ALA A 47 -11.52 0.97 -8.77
N THR A 48 -11.83 -0.32 -8.57
CA THR A 48 -12.65 -0.82 -7.46
C THR A 48 -12.12 -2.13 -6.85
N GLY A 49 -11.12 -2.78 -7.46
CA GLY A 49 -10.50 -3.98 -6.92
C GLY A 49 -9.20 -3.72 -6.16
N SER A 50 -8.33 -4.72 -6.08
CA SER A 50 -7.04 -4.61 -5.38
C SER A 50 -5.86 -5.00 -6.27
N LEU A 51 -4.79 -4.19 -6.25
CA LEU A 51 -3.46 -4.62 -6.66
C LEU A 51 -2.70 -5.06 -5.40
N ALA A 52 -2.22 -6.30 -5.36
CA ALA A 52 -1.55 -6.89 -4.21
C ALA A 52 -0.25 -7.62 -4.61
N GLY A 53 0.59 -7.97 -3.64
CA GLY A 53 1.80 -8.77 -3.86
C GLY A 53 3.09 -8.01 -3.58
N ASN A 54 4.19 -8.52 -4.10
CA ASN A 54 5.54 -8.06 -3.79
C ASN A 54 6.38 -7.76 -5.05
N GLY A 55 5.70 -7.53 -6.17
CA GLY A 55 6.31 -7.31 -7.48
C GLY A 55 6.48 -5.84 -7.83
N THR A 56 6.85 -5.61 -9.09
CA THR A 56 7.20 -4.28 -9.61
C THR A 56 6.31 -3.93 -10.78
N VAL A 57 5.69 -2.76 -10.79
CA VAL A 57 5.07 -2.16 -11.97
C VAL A 57 6.04 -1.13 -12.54
N LEU A 58 6.55 -1.33 -13.75
CA LEU A 58 7.48 -0.37 -14.37
C LEU A 58 6.77 0.90 -14.90
N GLY A 59 5.44 0.85 -15.01
CA GLY A 59 4.58 1.99 -15.31
C GLY A 59 4.00 2.66 -14.06
N ASP A 60 2.98 3.48 -14.28
CA ASP A 60 2.26 4.17 -13.21
C ASP A 60 1.17 3.29 -12.64
N VAL A 61 0.89 3.48 -11.34
CA VAL A 61 -0.30 2.95 -10.68
C VAL A 61 -1.28 4.09 -10.45
N VAL A 62 -2.48 3.98 -11.00
CA VAL A 62 -3.62 4.87 -10.73
C VAL A 62 -4.54 4.18 -9.75
N LEU A 63 -4.60 4.68 -8.53
CA LEU A 63 -5.47 4.16 -7.47
C LEU A 63 -6.75 4.99 -7.42
N GLY A 64 -7.85 4.40 -7.89
CA GLY A 64 -9.18 5.01 -7.88
C GLY A 64 -9.81 5.06 -6.49
N ALA A 65 -10.93 5.78 -6.37
CA ALA A 65 -11.58 6.08 -5.08
C ALA A 65 -12.10 4.86 -4.32
N ALA A 66 -12.29 3.71 -4.97
CA ALA A 66 -12.62 2.44 -4.31
C ALA A 66 -11.52 1.39 -4.51
N GLY A 67 -10.40 1.78 -5.12
CA GLY A 67 -9.29 0.90 -5.38
C GLY A 67 -8.46 0.66 -4.13
N ARG A 68 -7.77 -0.48 -4.11
CA ARG A 68 -6.87 -0.86 -3.03
C ARG A 68 -5.49 -1.25 -3.51
N LEU A 69 -4.46 -0.67 -2.92
CA LEU A 69 -3.09 -1.14 -3.03
C LEU A 69 -2.75 -1.94 -1.76
N ALA A 70 -2.28 -3.17 -1.88
CA ALA A 70 -1.97 -4.02 -0.74
C ALA A 70 -0.60 -4.69 -0.91
N PRO A 71 0.49 -3.97 -0.59
CA PRO A 71 1.81 -4.56 -0.65
C PRO A 71 1.96 -5.79 0.24
N GLY A 72 2.93 -6.60 -0.17
CA GLY A 72 3.32 -7.85 0.45
C GLY A 72 2.48 -9.07 0.07
N PRO A 73 3.02 -10.28 0.34
CA PRO A 73 2.33 -11.55 0.16
C PRO A 73 1.18 -11.73 1.16
N THR A 74 0.40 -12.79 1.02
CA THR A 74 -0.63 -13.17 2.01
C THR A 74 -0.05 -13.39 3.41
N ALA A 75 1.20 -13.85 3.52
CA ALA A 75 1.89 -14.08 4.79
C ALA A 75 3.25 -13.38 4.82
N GLY A 76 3.47 -12.51 5.83
CA GLY A 76 4.71 -11.76 6.02
C GLY A 76 4.79 -10.47 5.20
N ALA A 77 5.65 -9.55 5.63
CA ALA A 77 5.83 -8.24 4.99
C ALA A 77 6.32 -8.32 3.54
N GLY A 78 6.04 -7.28 2.75
CA GLY A 78 6.68 -7.11 1.45
C GLY A 78 6.40 -5.77 0.78
N THR A 79 7.01 -5.61 -0.40
CA THR A 79 7.08 -4.32 -1.08
C THR A 79 6.46 -4.40 -2.47
N ILE A 80 5.59 -3.47 -2.81
CA ILE A 80 5.24 -3.20 -4.22
C ILE A 80 6.07 -2.02 -4.68
N THR A 81 6.73 -2.18 -5.82
CA THR A 81 7.44 -1.08 -6.48
C THR A 81 6.63 -0.57 -7.66
N ALA A 82 6.57 0.75 -7.86
CA ALA A 82 5.97 1.38 -9.04
C ALA A 82 6.80 2.56 -9.55
N ARG A 83 6.48 3.07 -10.75
CA ARG A 83 7.05 4.36 -11.20
C ARG A 83 6.41 5.51 -10.45
N GLU A 84 5.11 5.73 -10.64
CA GLU A 84 4.34 6.71 -9.89
C GLU A 84 3.14 6.04 -9.22
N LEU A 85 2.66 6.65 -8.13
CA LEU A 85 1.34 6.37 -7.58
C LEU A 85 0.48 7.63 -7.70
N ARG A 86 -0.54 7.56 -8.55
CA ARG A 86 -1.58 8.58 -8.68
C ARG A 86 -2.76 8.16 -7.84
N TRP A 87 -2.93 8.79 -6.68
CA TRP A 87 -3.91 8.37 -5.69
C TRP A 87 -5.10 9.32 -5.71
N ALA A 88 -6.30 8.78 -5.93
CA ALA A 88 -7.57 9.46 -5.76
C ALA A 88 -8.05 9.38 -4.29
N PRO A 89 -8.80 10.39 -3.81
CA PRO A 89 -9.39 10.32 -2.47
C PRO A 89 -10.28 9.08 -2.33
N ASP A 90 -10.40 8.57 -1.10
CA ASP A 90 -11.13 7.35 -0.70
C ASP A 90 -10.48 6.02 -1.14
N GLY A 91 -9.52 6.05 -2.08
CA GLY A 91 -8.66 4.90 -2.36
C GLY A 91 -7.84 4.53 -1.12
N SER A 92 -7.53 3.25 -0.95
CA SER A 92 -6.84 2.76 0.27
C SER A 92 -5.53 2.03 -0.02
N VAL A 93 -4.57 2.19 0.90
CA VAL A 93 -3.33 1.40 0.93
C VAL A 93 -3.35 0.53 2.18
N ARG A 94 -3.27 -0.79 2.03
CA ARG A 94 -3.14 -1.71 3.18
C ARG A 94 -1.67 -2.01 3.43
N HIS A 95 -1.19 -1.72 4.64
CA HIS A 95 0.10 -2.18 5.13
C HIS A 95 -0.04 -3.01 6.39
N ARG A 96 0.81 -4.01 6.55
CA ARG A 96 1.07 -4.66 7.83
C ARG A 96 2.26 -4.01 8.50
N LEU A 97 2.12 -3.72 9.79
CA LEU A 97 3.16 -3.13 10.62
C LEU A 97 3.77 -4.22 11.50
N GLY A 98 5.05 -4.49 11.30
CA GLY A 98 5.84 -5.45 12.09
C GLY A 98 6.50 -4.82 13.31
N ALA A 99 7.40 -5.57 13.95
CA ALA A 99 8.15 -5.09 15.13
C ALA A 99 8.98 -3.83 14.84
N ASN A 100 9.46 -3.69 13.61
CA ASN A 100 10.24 -2.56 13.10
C ASN A 100 9.90 -2.29 11.63
N ASP A 101 10.53 -1.27 11.04
CA ASP A 101 10.30 -0.86 9.66
C ASP A 101 10.52 -2.01 8.65
N GLY A 102 11.65 -2.73 8.76
CA GLY A 102 12.00 -3.81 7.82
C GLY A 102 11.10 -5.05 7.92
N ASP A 103 10.31 -5.17 8.99
CA ASP A 103 9.31 -6.23 9.17
C ASP A 103 7.91 -5.80 8.70
N SER A 104 7.80 -4.69 7.95
CA SER A 104 6.52 -4.07 7.54
C SER A 104 6.35 -4.03 6.03
N ASP A 105 5.09 -3.89 5.59
CA ASP A 105 4.79 -3.69 4.17
C ASP A 105 5.24 -2.29 3.73
N HIS A 106 5.71 -2.18 2.49
CA HIS A 106 6.17 -0.91 1.89
C HIS A 106 5.60 -0.69 0.49
N THR A 107 5.44 0.57 0.11
CA THR A 107 5.24 0.98 -1.28
C THR A 107 6.44 1.79 -1.74
N ASP A 108 7.17 1.31 -2.75
CA ASP A 108 8.38 1.99 -3.24
C ASP A 108 8.16 2.60 -4.62
N LEU A 109 8.25 3.93 -4.70
CA LEU A 109 8.05 4.67 -5.94
C LEU A 109 9.38 5.21 -6.44
N THR A 110 9.75 4.81 -7.66
CA THR A 110 10.95 5.36 -8.32
C THR A 110 10.75 6.80 -8.83
N GLY A 111 9.50 7.24 -8.91
CA GLY A 111 9.05 8.58 -9.28
C GLY A 111 8.17 9.20 -8.21
N ASN A 112 7.01 9.75 -8.60
CA ASN A 112 6.23 10.62 -7.72
C ASN A 112 5.05 9.93 -7.01
N LEU A 113 4.75 10.40 -5.79
CA LEU A 113 3.45 10.25 -5.15
C LEU A 113 2.55 11.45 -5.51
N VAL A 114 1.48 11.22 -6.26
CA VAL A 114 0.67 12.30 -6.86
C VAL A 114 -0.77 12.26 -6.34
N ARG A 115 -1.20 13.37 -5.76
CA ARG A 115 -2.60 13.59 -5.34
C ARG A 115 -3.46 13.94 -6.55
N THR A 116 -4.60 13.27 -6.73
CA THR A 116 -5.49 13.55 -7.89
C THR A 116 -6.82 14.22 -7.53
N GLY A 117 -7.10 14.47 -6.25
CA GLY A 117 -8.31 15.18 -5.82
C GLY A 117 -8.31 15.61 -4.34
N THR A 118 -9.41 16.16 -3.85
CA THR A 118 -9.58 16.54 -2.44
C THR A 118 -10.38 15.47 -1.68
N GLY A 119 -10.02 15.20 -0.44
CA GLY A 119 -10.64 14.15 0.37
C GLY A 119 -9.59 13.43 1.22
N THR A 120 -9.98 12.26 1.74
CA THR A 120 -9.14 11.49 2.66
C THR A 120 -8.35 10.41 1.91
N TYR A 121 -7.11 10.20 2.30
CA TYR A 121 -6.22 9.18 1.75
C TYR A 121 -5.91 8.16 2.84
N HIS A 122 -6.48 6.98 2.71
CA HIS A 122 -6.62 6.06 3.84
C HIS A 122 -5.56 4.96 3.84
N PHE A 123 -4.91 4.77 4.99
CA PHE A 123 -4.13 3.58 5.29
C PHE A 123 -4.93 2.59 6.13
N ALA A 124 -5.06 1.36 5.64
CA ALA A 124 -5.62 0.25 6.41
C ALA A 124 -4.48 -0.57 7.01
N PHE A 125 -4.15 -0.34 8.28
CA PHE A 125 -3.09 -1.06 8.96
C PHE A 125 -3.58 -2.39 9.54
N GLY A 126 -2.69 -3.37 9.59
CA GLY A 126 -2.86 -4.60 10.35
C GLY A 126 -1.53 -5.10 10.90
N ASP A 127 -1.56 -6.25 11.57
CA ASP A 127 -0.36 -6.81 12.17
C ASP A 127 0.58 -7.44 11.13
N GLY A 128 1.88 -7.19 11.29
CA GLY A 128 2.94 -8.03 10.74
C GLY A 128 3.05 -9.37 11.50
N ALA A 129 4.18 -10.07 11.32
CA ALA A 129 4.43 -11.32 12.06
C ALA A 129 4.56 -11.09 13.58
N VAL A 130 5.03 -9.90 13.95
CA VAL A 130 5.15 -9.42 15.34
C VAL A 130 4.47 -8.06 15.40
N LEU A 131 3.82 -7.76 16.52
CA LEU A 131 3.08 -6.52 16.70
C LEU A 131 3.99 -5.28 16.57
N PRO A 132 3.44 -4.14 16.10
CA PRO A 132 4.16 -2.89 16.10
C PRO A 132 4.55 -2.47 17.52
N THR A 133 5.61 -1.66 17.61
CA THR A 133 6.18 -1.20 18.88
C THR A 133 6.04 0.31 19.03
N VAL A 134 5.77 0.78 20.25
CA VAL A 134 5.72 2.22 20.54
C VAL A 134 7.08 2.85 20.30
N GLY A 135 7.09 4.02 19.66
CA GLY A 135 8.31 4.76 19.31
C GLY A 135 8.90 4.36 17.96
N THR A 136 8.37 3.33 17.30
CA THR A 136 8.83 2.93 15.97
C THR A 136 8.23 3.82 14.89
N THR A 137 9.09 4.19 13.93
CA THR A 137 8.70 4.90 12.71
C THR A 137 8.77 3.94 11.54
N TYR A 138 7.70 3.91 10.76
CA TYR A 138 7.53 3.07 9.58
C TYR A 138 7.54 3.93 8.33
N THR A 139 8.33 3.54 7.33
CA THR A 139 8.33 4.10 5.99
C THR A 139 7.22 3.45 5.19
N LEU A 140 6.08 4.13 5.07
CA LEU A 140 4.94 3.57 4.35
C LEU A 140 5.17 3.63 2.84
N VAL A 141 5.53 4.82 2.36
CA VAL A 141 5.75 5.09 0.93
C VAL A 141 7.06 5.82 0.76
N SER A 142 8.00 5.25 -0.01
CA SER A 142 9.18 5.98 -0.52
C SER A 142 8.87 6.53 -1.92
N PHE A 143 9.40 7.71 -2.23
CA PHE A 143 9.22 8.36 -3.52
C PHE A 143 10.39 9.31 -3.85
N ALA A 144 10.58 9.62 -5.12
CA ALA A 144 11.51 10.65 -5.56
C ALA A 144 10.98 12.07 -5.32
N GLY A 145 9.66 12.24 -5.28
CA GLY A 145 8.97 13.49 -4.95
C GLY A 145 7.48 13.27 -4.70
N GLN A 146 6.81 14.30 -4.20
CA GLN A 146 5.34 14.29 -4.05
C GLN A 146 4.71 15.54 -4.65
N VAL A 147 3.46 15.40 -5.10
CA VAL A 147 2.68 16.51 -5.66
C VAL A 147 1.32 16.60 -4.96
N GLY A 148 1.10 17.71 -4.25
CA GLY A 148 -0.21 18.13 -3.75
C GLY A 148 -0.63 17.55 -2.39
N PHE A 149 0.16 16.67 -1.79
CA PHE A 149 -0.14 16.10 -0.48
C PHE A 149 0.30 17.02 0.67
N ASN A 150 -0.49 16.97 1.73
CA ASN A 150 -0.14 17.44 3.07
C ASN A 150 -0.41 16.33 4.09
N VAL A 151 0.21 16.43 5.27
CA VAL A 151 0.06 15.42 6.34
C VAL A 151 -1.40 15.21 6.77
N ALA A 152 -2.21 16.27 6.77
CA ALA A 152 -3.61 16.21 7.21
C ALA A 152 -4.54 15.52 6.19
N ASP A 153 -4.07 15.23 4.97
CA ASP A 153 -4.82 14.46 3.98
C ASP A 153 -4.91 12.97 4.35
N PHE A 154 -3.99 12.48 5.20
CA PHE A 154 -3.87 11.06 5.53
C PHE A 154 -4.67 10.68 6.78
N SER A 155 -5.32 9.54 6.71
CA SER A 155 -5.96 8.89 7.86
C SER A 155 -5.55 7.42 7.91
N TYR A 156 -5.81 6.78 9.05
CA TYR A 156 -5.64 5.34 9.14
C TYR A 156 -6.77 4.66 9.93
N SER A 157 -6.92 3.37 9.67
CA SER A 157 -7.59 2.41 10.54
C SER A 157 -6.57 1.34 10.92
N TYR A 158 -6.83 0.63 12.03
CA TYR A 158 -5.98 -0.47 12.48
C TYR A 158 -6.86 -1.68 12.80
N ASP A 159 -6.66 -2.76 12.07
CA ASP A 159 -7.32 -4.06 12.25
C ASP A 159 -6.26 -5.12 12.59
N GLY A 160 -5.97 -5.24 13.89
CA GLY A 160 -4.94 -6.11 14.44
C GLY A 160 -5.13 -6.33 15.94
N ALA A 161 -4.22 -7.07 16.57
CA ALA A 161 -4.30 -7.46 17.97
C ALA A 161 -4.03 -6.31 18.96
N ALA A 162 -3.65 -5.13 18.46
CA ALA A 162 -3.49 -3.89 19.22
C ALA A 162 -4.61 -2.87 18.91
N PRO A 163 -5.89 -3.15 19.26
CA PRO A 163 -6.99 -2.23 19.02
C PRO A 163 -6.79 -0.95 19.85
N GLY A 164 -6.57 0.17 19.19
CA GLY A 164 -6.19 1.43 19.86
C GLY A 164 -4.74 1.85 19.61
N LEU A 165 -4.08 1.27 18.60
CA LEU A 165 -2.84 1.83 18.08
C LEU A 165 -3.02 3.33 17.77
N GLY A 166 -2.21 4.14 18.43
CA GLY A 166 -2.09 5.57 18.19
C GLY A 166 -0.83 5.85 17.37
N GLY A 167 -0.94 6.70 16.37
CA GLY A 167 0.22 7.17 15.63
C GLY A 167 -0.04 8.44 14.84
N GLN A 168 1.03 8.95 14.25
CA GLN A 168 1.05 10.22 13.54
C GLN A 168 1.77 10.06 12.20
N PHE A 169 1.20 10.67 11.16
CA PHE A 169 1.85 10.76 9.86
C PHE A 169 2.90 11.88 9.85
N SER A 170 3.97 11.66 9.10
CA SER A 170 4.93 12.70 8.71
C SER A 170 5.22 12.58 7.22
N LEU A 171 5.24 13.71 6.52
CA LEU A 171 5.55 13.77 5.09
C LEU A 171 6.88 14.52 4.93
N THR A 172 7.84 13.84 4.34
CA THR A 172 9.16 14.38 3.98
C THR A 172 9.26 14.57 2.47
N ASP A 173 10.38 15.08 1.98
CA ASP A 173 10.62 15.26 0.54
C ASP A 173 10.65 13.94 -0.24
N THR A 174 10.94 12.81 0.42
CA THR A 174 11.15 11.51 -0.24
C THR A 174 10.39 10.35 0.41
N ALA A 175 9.60 10.60 1.45
CA ALA A 175 8.88 9.54 2.14
C ALA A 175 7.64 10.04 2.88
N LEU A 176 6.62 9.19 2.92
CA LEU A 176 5.50 9.25 3.86
C LEU A 176 5.76 8.24 4.97
N LEU A 177 5.82 8.74 6.20
CA LEU A 177 6.14 7.99 7.40
C LEU A 177 4.94 7.90 8.34
N PHE A 178 4.92 6.87 9.17
CA PHE A 178 4.00 6.74 10.29
C PHE A 178 4.74 6.39 11.57
N HIS A 179 4.58 7.22 12.59
CA HIS A 179 5.21 7.04 13.90
C HIS A 179 4.19 6.53 14.92
N VAL A 180 4.47 5.39 15.53
CA VAL A 180 3.59 4.82 16.57
C VAL A 180 3.85 5.51 17.90
N THR A 181 2.83 6.19 18.41
CA THR A 181 2.90 6.95 19.67
C THR A 181 2.35 6.17 20.85
N SER A 182 1.46 5.21 20.61
CA SER A 182 0.86 4.42 21.69
C SER A 182 0.31 3.09 21.18
N LEU A 183 0.27 2.11 22.08
CA LEU A 183 -0.47 0.86 21.92
C LEU A 183 -1.47 0.77 23.08
N PRO A 184 -2.57 0.02 22.93
CA PRO A 184 -3.47 -0.23 24.04
C PRO A 184 -2.71 -0.87 25.20
N VAL A 185 -2.89 -0.32 26.40
CA VAL A 185 -2.38 -0.94 27.63
C VAL A 185 -3.30 -2.09 28.01
N SER A 186 -2.76 -3.30 28.14
CA SER A 186 -3.48 -4.38 28.80
C SER A 186 -3.56 -4.04 30.29
N LEU A 187 -4.76 -3.83 30.83
CA LEU A 187 -4.94 -3.72 32.27
C LEU A 187 -4.57 -5.08 32.88
N GLN A 188 -3.44 -5.15 33.58
CA GLN A 188 -3.17 -6.28 34.45
C GLN A 188 -4.15 -6.19 35.62
N SER A 189 -5.10 -7.12 35.67
CA SER A 189 -5.92 -7.30 36.88
C SER A 189 -4.98 -7.71 38.00
N PHE A 190 -4.79 -6.84 38.99
CA PHE A 190 -4.15 -7.24 40.24
C PHE A 190 -5.22 -7.91 41.09
N GLY A 191 -5.04 -9.21 41.38
CA GLY A 191 -5.79 -9.85 42.44
C GLY A 191 -5.47 -9.17 43.76
N ILE A 192 -6.49 -8.70 44.48
CA ILE A 192 -6.35 -8.33 45.88
C ILE A 192 -6.56 -9.63 46.66
N ASP A 193 -5.51 -10.10 47.34
CA ASP A 193 -5.59 -11.18 48.34
C ASP A 193 -6.21 -10.67 49.65
#